data_AF-A0A946H8I5-F1
#
_entry.id   AF-A0A946H8I5-F1
#
_cell.length_a   1.000
_cell.length_b   1.000
_cell.length_c   1.000
_cell.angle_alpha   90.00
_cell.angle_beta   90.00
_cell.angle_gamma   90.00
#
_symmetry.space_group_name_H-M   'P 1'
#
loop_
_entity.id
_entity.type
_entity.pdbx_description
1 polymer ?
#
loop_
_entity_poly.entity_id
_entity_poly.type
_entity_poly.pdbx_seq_one_letter_code
_entity_poly.pdbx_strand_id
1 'polypeptide(L)'
;MKLGIILIVISLLCFSCAQIAPLTGGVKDQYPPVLDQDRVHPANYSVNFTSKGVLLVFDEYFKLDQTKTISINPGIPIQPQFRVKGKKLYIKLDTELEKNTTYTINFGNAIKDIAEGNELKNFKYVFSTGEFIDSLELRGTVYSAKQGIPLEGALVGLYKTLSDSIPYFSQPNYVGLTNSAGWFSIENIKEGTYKTIALTDENGNYKYDYQSEGIGFLKENVVIDKIDSNASMLNLYTFYPESKNVMVIKKVGFTNGCAKVIF
;
A
#
# COMPACT_ATOMS: atom_id res chain seq x y z
N MET A 1 -65.43 -39.45 -36.19
CA MET A 1 -65.21 -38.02 -35.84
C MET A 1 -64.85 -37.79 -34.36
N LYS A 2 -65.55 -38.40 -33.38
CA LYS A 2 -65.27 -38.15 -31.94
C LYS A 2 -63.87 -38.59 -31.45
N LEU A 3 -63.34 -39.71 -31.96
CA LEU A 3 -62.03 -40.25 -31.53
C LEU A 3 -60.84 -39.39 -32.00
N GLY A 4 -60.93 -38.80 -33.21
CA GLY A 4 -59.90 -37.90 -33.73
C GLY A 4 -59.80 -36.59 -32.94
N ILE A 5 -60.94 -36.06 -32.48
CA ILE A 5 -60.97 -34.86 -31.62
C ILE A 5 -60.30 -35.15 -30.27
N ILE A 6 -60.55 -36.32 -29.69
CA ILE A 6 -59.93 -36.73 -28.40
C ILE A 6 -58.40 -36.84 -28.54
N LEU A 7 -57.91 -37.41 -29.64
CA LEU A 7 -56.47 -37.51 -29.92
C LEU A 7 -55.80 -36.15 -30.13
N ILE A 8 -56.48 -35.20 -30.78
CA ILE A 8 -55.97 -33.83 -30.96
C ILE A 8 -55.91 -33.08 -29.63
N VAL A 9 -56.92 -33.24 -28.77
CA VAL A 9 -56.95 -32.63 -27.43
C VAL A 9 -55.84 -33.20 -26.53
N ILE A 10 -55.57 -34.51 -26.59
CA ILE A 10 -54.48 -35.14 -25.83
C ILE A 10 -53.11 -34.65 -26.32
N SER A 11 -52.92 -34.49 -27.64
CA SER A 11 -51.68 -33.94 -28.22
C SER A 11 -51.40 -32.51 -27.77
N LEU A 12 -52.44 -31.67 -27.67
CA LEU A 12 -52.34 -30.30 -27.18
C LEU A 12 -51.97 -30.21 -25.69
N LEU A 13 -52.33 -31.21 -24.88
CA LEU A 13 -51.98 -31.27 -23.45
C LEU A 13 -50.53 -31.70 -23.17
N CYS A 14 -49.82 -32.24 -24.18
CA CYS A 14 -48.41 -32.62 -24.05
C CYS A 14 -47.42 -31.45 -24.32
N PHE A 15 -47.91 -30.28 -24.72
CA PHE A 15 -47.09 -29.06 -24.88
C PHE A 15 -46.88 -28.33 -23.53
N SER A 16 -46.32 -29.02 -22.54
CA SER A 16 -45.80 -28.37 -21.34
C SER A 16 -44.37 -27.90 -21.62
N CYS A 17 -44.21 -26.64 -22.01
CA CYS A 17 -42.88 -26.01 -22.02
C CYS A 17 -42.36 -25.92 -20.59
N ALA A 18 -41.22 -26.57 -20.30
CA ALA A 18 -40.49 -26.35 -19.07
C ALA A 18 -40.00 -24.89 -19.05
N GLN A 19 -40.60 -24.07 -18.20
CA GLN A 19 -40.20 -22.68 -18.04
C GLN A 19 -38.84 -22.65 -17.34
N ILE A 20 -37.78 -22.27 -18.06
CA ILE A 20 -36.45 -22.07 -17.50
C ILE A 20 -36.52 -20.79 -16.65
N ALA A 21 -36.87 -20.95 -15.38
CA ALA A 21 -36.66 -19.90 -14.40
C ALA A 21 -35.16 -19.84 -14.10
N PRO A 22 -34.54 -18.63 -14.06
CA PRO A 22 -33.18 -18.52 -13.56
C PRO A 22 -33.17 -19.04 -12.12
N LEU A 23 -32.17 -19.86 -11.80
CA LEU A 23 -31.92 -20.24 -10.41
C LEU A 23 -31.72 -18.93 -9.63
N THR A 24 -32.59 -18.66 -8.65
CA THR A 24 -32.31 -17.61 -7.69
C THR A 24 -31.10 -18.09 -6.89
N GLY A 25 -30.00 -17.33 -6.98
CA GLY A 25 -28.81 -17.63 -6.20
C GLY A 25 -29.10 -17.64 -4.71
N GLY A 26 -28.18 -18.24 -3.94
CA GLY A 26 -28.20 -18.12 -2.49
C GLY A 26 -28.02 -16.68 -2.03
N VAL A 27 -28.08 -16.46 -0.71
CA VAL A 27 -27.74 -15.17 -0.13
C VAL A 27 -26.33 -14.79 -0.55
N LYS A 28 -26.18 -13.55 -1.04
CA LYS A 28 -24.90 -12.99 -1.47
C LYS A 28 -23.90 -12.98 -0.31
N ASP A 29 -22.70 -13.50 -0.55
CA ASP A 29 -21.63 -13.45 0.44
C ASP A 29 -21.16 -11.99 0.66
N GLN A 30 -20.91 -11.64 1.91
CA GLN A 30 -20.47 -10.30 2.35
C GLN A 30 -19.09 -10.34 3.03
N TYR A 31 -18.50 -11.51 3.22
CA TYR A 31 -17.24 -11.67 3.93
C TYR A 31 -16.05 -11.73 2.97
N PRO A 32 -14.89 -11.17 3.34
CA PRO A 32 -13.66 -11.28 2.57
C PRO A 32 -12.96 -12.63 2.82
N PRO A 33 -11.98 -13.00 1.97
CA PRO A 33 -11.21 -14.23 2.15
C PRO A 33 -10.43 -14.19 3.46
N VAL A 34 -10.42 -15.31 4.19
CA VAL A 34 -9.76 -15.43 5.49
C VAL A 34 -8.45 -16.20 5.33
N LEU A 35 -7.38 -15.67 5.94
CA LEU A 35 -6.09 -16.33 5.96
C LEU A 35 -6.13 -17.58 6.83
N ASP A 36 -5.78 -18.72 6.25
CA ASP A 36 -5.65 -20.00 6.93
C ASP A 36 -4.28 -20.10 7.61
N GLN A 37 -4.25 -19.75 8.90
CA GLN A 37 -3.02 -19.64 9.71
C GLN A 37 -2.26 -20.97 9.81
N ASP A 38 -2.94 -22.11 9.71
CA ASP A 38 -2.30 -23.43 9.82
C ASP A 38 -1.57 -23.83 8.53
N ARG A 39 -1.88 -23.18 7.41
CA ARG A 39 -1.33 -23.49 6.09
C ARG A 39 -0.42 -22.41 5.53
N VAL A 40 -0.21 -21.30 6.24
CA VAL A 40 0.79 -20.29 5.87
C VAL A 40 2.20 -20.74 6.23
N HIS A 41 3.20 -20.29 5.46
CA HIS A 41 4.59 -20.59 5.77
C HIS A 41 5.57 -19.54 5.23
N PRO A 42 6.52 -19.03 6.04
CA PRO A 42 6.56 -19.10 7.51
C PRO A 42 5.33 -18.45 8.15
N ALA A 43 5.02 -18.70 9.43
CA ALA A 43 3.85 -18.14 10.10
C ALA A 43 3.88 -16.61 10.19
N ASN A 44 2.71 -15.97 10.28
CA ASN A 44 2.66 -14.52 10.49
C ASN A 44 3.28 -14.16 11.85
N TYR A 45 3.99 -13.04 11.92
CA TYR A 45 4.81 -12.62 13.05
C TYR A 45 5.93 -13.61 13.43
N SER A 46 6.41 -14.44 12.49
CA SER A 46 7.55 -15.32 12.75
C SER A 46 8.85 -14.53 12.95
N VAL A 47 9.68 -14.98 13.88
CA VAL A 47 11.06 -14.51 14.11
C VAL A 47 12.07 -15.46 13.45
N ASN A 48 13.33 -15.06 13.38
CA ASN A 48 14.41 -15.84 12.78
C ASN A 48 14.10 -16.31 11.35
N PHE A 49 13.46 -15.45 10.56
CA PHE A 49 13.06 -15.71 9.20
C PHE A 49 14.30 -15.96 8.31
N THR A 50 14.33 -17.14 7.68
CA THR A 50 15.42 -17.57 6.78
C THR A 50 14.90 -18.04 5.40
N SER A 51 13.59 -18.01 5.19
CA SER A 51 12.97 -18.46 3.94
C SER A 51 13.21 -17.46 2.79
N LYS A 52 13.14 -17.94 1.55
CA LYS A 52 13.25 -17.08 0.34
C LYS A 52 11.92 -16.49 -0.12
N GLY A 53 10.88 -16.59 0.71
CA GLY A 53 9.53 -16.25 0.33
C GLY A 53 8.51 -16.68 1.38
N VAL A 54 7.27 -16.33 1.09
CA VAL A 54 6.11 -16.56 1.94
C VAL A 54 5.02 -17.24 1.12
N LEU A 55 4.39 -18.25 1.70
CA LEU A 55 3.17 -18.87 1.22
C LEU A 55 2.01 -18.41 2.10
N LEU A 56 1.04 -17.73 1.50
CA LEU A 56 -0.24 -17.43 2.12
C LEU A 56 -1.30 -18.35 1.54
N VAL A 57 -2.18 -18.87 2.40
CA VAL A 57 -3.28 -19.75 2.01
C VAL A 57 -4.57 -19.18 2.57
N PHE A 58 -5.60 -19.12 1.74
CA PHE A 58 -6.91 -18.62 2.11
C PHE A 58 -7.94 -19.77 2.14
N ASP A 59 -9.05 -19.53 2.83
CA ASP A 59 -10.19 -20.44 2.91
C ASP A 59 -11.03 -20.46 1.63
N GLU A 60 -10.93 -19.45 0.77
CA GLU A 60 -11.60 -19.35 -0.53
C GLU A 60 -10.69 -18.92 -1.69
N TYR A 61 -11.26 -18.87 -2.90
CA TYR A 61 -10.54 -18.39 -4.09
C TYR A 61 -10.53 -16.86 -4.10
N PHE A 62 -9.36 -16.28 -4.31
CA PHE A 62 -9.17 -14.84 -4.29
C PHE A 62 -8.41 -14.36 -5.53
N LYS A 63 -8.48 -13.06 -5.79
CA LYS A 63 -7.63 -12.34 -6.75
C LYS A 63 -6.74 -11.35 -5.99
N LEU A 64 -5.53 -11.19 -6.50
CA LEU A 64 -4.60 -10.14 -6.10
C LEU A 64 -4.72 -9.00 -7.11
N ASP A 65 -5.21 -7.85 -6.66
CA ASP A 65 -5.35 -6.63 -7.45
C ASP A 65 -4.01 -5.88 -7.52
N GLN A 66 -3.25 -6.15 -8.58
CA GLN A 66 -1.94 -5.53 -8.81
C GLN A 66 -2.03 -4.04 -9.18
N THR A 67 -3.24 -3.48 -9.38
CA THR A 67 -3.41 -2.02 -9.53
C THR A 67 -3.31 -1.28 -8.20
N LYS A 68 -3.46 -2.00 -7.08
CA LYS A 68 -3.29 -1.45 -5.73
C LYS A 68 -1.81 -1.56 -5.33
N THR A 69 -1.33 -0.53 -4.66
CA THR A 69 0.04 -0.49 -4.14
C THR A 69 0.23 -1.53 -3.04
N ILE A 70 1.17 -2.44 -3.25
CA ILE A 70 1.66 -3.37 -2.22
C ILE A 70 3.06 -2.89 -1.83
N SER A 71 3.25 -2.50 -0.58
CA SER A 71 4.53 -1.97 -0.09
C SER A 71 5.20 -2.96 0.87
N ILE A 72 6.52 -2.85 0.98
CA ILE A 72 7.31 -3.59 1.98
C ILE A 72 8.09 -2.59 2.81
N ASN A 73 7.99 -2.76 4.13
CA ASN A 73 8.70 -1.96 5.11
C ASN A 73 9.58 -2.86 5.99
N PRO A 74 10.90 -2.65 6.10
CA PRO A 74 11.67 -1.71 5.31
C PRO A 74 11.68 -2.02 3.82
N GLY A 75 11.84 -0.98 2.99
CA GLY A 75 11.97 -1.12 1.54
C GLY A 75 13.12 -2.05 1.16
N ILE A 76 12.92 -2.86 0.12
CA ILE A 76 13.92 -3.79 -0.40
C ILE A 76 14.35 -3.41 -1.83
N PRO A 77 15.61 -3.69 -2.24
CA PRO A 77 16.12 -3.26 -3.55
C PRO A 77 15.40 -3.89 -4.76
N ILE A 78 14.90 -5.12 -4.60
CA ILE A 78 14.22 -5.87 -5.67
C ILE A 78 12.80 -6.17 -5.19
N GLN A 79 11.81 -5.72 -5.96
CA GLN A 79 10.40 -5.96 -5.66
C GLN A 79 10.06 -7.46 -5.67
N PRO A 80 9.20 -7.95 -4.77
CA PRO A 80 8.80 -9.34 -4.74
C PRO A 80 8.02 -9.75 -5.98
N GLN A 81 8.06 -11.06 -6.26
CA GLN A 81 7.18 -11.66 -7.25
C GLN A 81 5.99 -12.31 -6.56
N PHE A 82 4.79 -11.91 -7.00
CA PHE A 82 3.53 -12.45 -6.50
C PHE A 82 2.91 -13.41 -7.50
N ARG A 83 2.52 -14.61 -7.05
CA ARG A 83 1.86 -15.60 -7.89
C ARG A 83 0.68 -16.25 -7.16
N VAL A 84 -0.52 -16.09 -7.73
CA VAL A 84 -1.73 -16.75 -7.24
C VAL A 84 -1.89 -18.12 -7.91
N LYS A 85 -2.22 -19.16 -7.14
CA LYS A 85 -2.59 -20.48 -7.65
C LYS A 85 -3.68 -21.10 -6.78
N GLY A 86 -4.92 -21.08 -7.27
CA GLY A 86 -6.09 -21.48 -6.47
C GLY A 86 -6.22 -20.59 -5.24
N LYS A 87 -6.32 -21.19 -4.05
CA LYS A 87 -6.42 -20.46 -2.77
C LYS A 87 -5.05 -20.08 -2.17
N LYS A 88 -3.98 -20.07 -2.96
CA LYS A 88 -2.60 -19.84 -2.49
C LYS A 88 -1.99 -18.60 -3.14
N LEU A 89 -1.36 -17.74 -2.35
CA LEU A 89 -0.47 -16.68 -2.81
C LEU A 89 0.98 -17.06 -2.48
N TYR A 90 1.81 -17.17 -3.52
CA TYR A 90 3.25 -17.32 -3.38
C TYR A 90 3.90 -15.95 -3.52
N ILE A 91 4.71 -15.58 -2.54
CA ILE A 91 5.49 -14.34 -2.51
C ILE A 91 6.95 -14.73 -2.52
N LYS A 92 7.69 -14.38 -3.57
CA LYS A 92 9.11 -14.68 -3.70
C LYS A 92 9.93 -13.43 -3.41
N LEU A 93 10.89 -13.54 -2.49
CA LEU A 93 11.81 -12.48 -2.09
C LEU A 93 13.17 -12.74 -2.77
N ASP A 94 13.42 -12.06 -3.89
CA ASP A 94 14.64 -12.21 -4.70
C ASP A 94 15.76 -11.25 -4.26
N THR A 95 15.94 -11.11 -2.95
CA THR A 95 16.96 -10.23 -2.37
C THR A 95 17.41 -10.77 -1.02
N GLU A 96 18.62 -10.40 -0.61
CA GLU A 96 19.09 -10.69 0.75
C GLU A 96 18.48 -9.68 1.70
N LEU A 97 17.79 -10.18 2.73
CA LEU A 97 17.16 -9.34 3.74
C LEU A 97 18.20 -8.88 4.78
N GLU A 98 18.02 -7.66 5.28
CA GLU A 98 18.84 -7.14 6.38
C GLU A 98 18.65 -8.02 7.61
N LYS A 99 19.74 -8.30 8.33
CA LYS A 99 19.71 -9.05 9.59
C LYS A 99 19.03 -8.22 10.68
N ASN A 100 18.44 -8.88 11.68
CA ASN A 100 17.82 -8.22 12.85
C ASN A 100 16.82 -7.11 12.47
N THR A 101 15.98 -7.41 11.48
CA THR A 101 15.05 -6.45 10.88
C THR A 101 13.67 -7.07 10.72
N THR A 102 12.66 -6.34 11.18
CA THR A 102 11.25 -6.68 10.98
C THR A 102 10.78 -6.17 9.63
N TYR A 103 10.20 -7.06 8.83
CA TYR A 103 9.60 -6.78 7.54
C TYR A 103 8.08 -6.90 7.61
N THR A 104 7.40 -5.91 7.07
CA THR A 104 5.95 -5.85 6.92
C THR A 104 5.62 -5.72 5.44
N ILE A 105 4.97 -6.73 4.87
CA ILE A 105 4.36 -6.68 3.54
C ILE A 105 2.94 -6.16 3.72
N ASN A 106 2.70 -4.94 3.27
CA ASN A 106 1.40 -4.29 3.36
C ASN A 106 0.64 -4.44 2.04
N PHE A 107 -0.44 -5.22 2.06
CA PHE A 107 -1.31 -5.43 0.91
C PHE A 107 -2.42 -4.39 0.80
N GLY A 108 -2.64 -3.58 1.85
CA GLY A 108 -3.80 -2.69 1.90
C GLY A 108 -5.08 -3.47 1.62
N ASN A 109 -5.76 -3.12 0.53
CA ASN A 109 -7.00 -3.76 0.08
C ASN A 109 -6.80 -4.57 -1.23
N ALA A 110 -5.57 -5.01 -1.52
CA ALA A 110 -5.23 -5.68 -2.78
C ALA A 110 -5.78 -7.11 -2.88
N ILE A 111 -6.24 -7.71 -1.79
CA ILE A 111 -6.77 -9.09 -1.78
C ILE A 111 -8.29 -9.02 -1.70
N LYS A 112 -8.97 -9.71 -2.62
CA LYS A 112 -10.44 -9.80 -2.62
C LYS A 112 -10.90 -11.13 -3.18
N ASP A 113 -12.06 -11.61 -2.76
CA ASP A 113 -12.60 -12.86 -3.31
C ASP A 113 -12.96 -12.72 -4.80
N ILE A 114 -13.18 -13.87 -5.46
CA ILE A 114 -13.54 -13.91 -6.88
C ILE A 114 -15.05 -13.79 -7.10
N ALA A 115 -15.88 -14.24 -6.15
CA ALA A 115 -17.32 -14.37 -6.32
C ALA A 115 -18.05 -13.02 -6.23
N GLU A 116 -17.90 -12.31 -5.13
CA GLU A 116 -18.59 -11.07 -4.79
C GLU A 116 -17.66 -9.85 -4.72
N GLY A 117 -16.34 -10.08 -4.65
CA GLY A 117 -15.33 -9.03 -4.68
C GLY A 117 -15.17 -8.27 -3.37
N ASN A 118 -15.53 -8.88 -2.24
CA ASN A 118 -15.29 -8.43 -0.88
C ASN A 118 -13.77 -8.30 -0.65
N GLU A 119 -13.34 -7.07 -0.35
CA GLU A 119 -11.93 -6.75 -0.12
C GLU A 119 -11.51 -7.13 1.31
N LEU A 120 -10.40 -7.84 1.43
CA LEU A 120 -9.69 -8.01 2.69
C LEU A 120 -8.93 -6.72 3.01
N LYS A 121 -9.54 -5.89 3.86
CA LYS A 121 -9.08 -4.54 4.15
C LYS A 121 -7.84 -4.52 5.04
N ASN A 122 -6.92 -3.59 4.73
CA ASN A 122 -5.71 -3.30 5.51
C ASN A 122 -4.87 -4.54 5.87
N PHE A 123 -4.79 -5.52 4.97
CA PHE A 123 -4.08 -6.77 5.25
C PHE A 123 -2.56 -6.55 5.26
N LYS A 124 -1.91 -7.05 6.31
CA LYS A 124 -0.45 -6.98 6.48
C LYS A 124 0.10 -8.35 6.86
N TYR A 125 1.30 -8.65 6.38
CA TYR A 125 2.06 -9.83 6.75
C TYR A 125 3.41 -9.44 7.32
N VAL A 126 3.71 -9.88 8.53
CA VAL A 126 4.87 -9.41 9.30
C VAL A 126 5.79 -10.58 9.63
N PHE A 127 7.09 -10.40 9.55
CA PHE A 127 8.10 -11.36 9.99
C PHE A 127 9.40 -10.63 10.34
N SER A 128 10.30 -11.26 11.10
CA SER A 128 11.61 -10.69 11.43
C SER A 128 12.73 -11.66 11.11
N THR A 129 13.82 -11.14 10.57
CA THR A 129 15.08 -11.87 10.40
C THR A 129 15.86 -11.98 11.72
N GLY A 130 15.47 -11.24 12.76
CA GLY A 130 16.03 -11.32 14.11
C GLY A 130 15.15 -12.11 15.08
N GLU A 131 15.49 -12.03 16.36
CA GLU A 131 14.86 -12.81 17.44
C GLU A 131 13.53 -12.21 17.95
N PHE A 132 13.18 -11.00 17.52
CA PHE A 132 11.97 -10.30 17.95
C PHE A 132 11.35 -9.49 16.79
N ILE A 133 10.10 -9.09 16.99
CA ILE A 133 9.33 -8.21 16.09
C ILE A 133 9.40 -6.79 16.65
N ASP A 134 9.86 -5.85 15.83
CA ASP A 134 9.80 -4.43 16.11
C ASP A 134 8.32 -4.01 16.24
N SER A 135 8.01 -3.21 17.25
CA SER A 135 6.64 -2.90 17.66
C SER A 135 6.30 -1.41 17.67
N LEU A 136 7.29 -0.54 17.40
CA LEU A 136 7.05 0.91 17.41
C LEU A 136 6.24 1.30 16.18
N GLU A 137 5.51 2.40 16.32
CA GLU A 137 4.63 2.92 15.28
C GLU A 137 4.67 4.44 15.21
N LEU A 138 4.29 4.97 14.05
CA LEU A 138 4.11 6.39 13.80
C LEU A 138 2.80 6.62 13.07
N ARG A 139 2.00 7.54 13.60
CA ARG A 139 0.66 7.87 13.08
C ARG A 139 0.52 9.37 12.89
N GLY A 140 -0.36 9.77 11.99
CA GLY A 140 -0.61 11.18 11.75
C GLY A 140 -1.58 11.43 10.62
N THR A 141 -1.68 12.70 10.22
CA THR A 141 -2.53 13.15 9.13
C THR A 141 -1.74 14.03 8.18
N VAL A 142 -1.95 13.85 6.88
CA VAL A 142 -1.38 14.71 5.83
C VAL A 142 -2.46 15.60 5.26
N TYR A 143 -2.13 16.89 5.11
CA TYR A 143 -3.00 17.91 4.56
C TYR A 143 -2.33 18.60 3.37
N SER A 144 -3.15 19.13 2.46
CA SER A 144 -2.72 20.13 1.49
C SER A 144 -2.41 21.43 2.24
N ALA A 145 -1.18 21.93 2.17
CA ALA A 145 -0.81 23.21 2.77
C ALA A 145 -1.60 24.39 2.16
N LYS A 146 -1.97 24.28 0.88
CA LYS A 146 -2.70 25.33 0.16
C LYS A 146 -4.18 25.39 0.54
N GLN A 147 -4.82 24.23 0.69
CA GLN A 147 -6.27 24.13 0.90
C GLN A 147 -6.64 23.80 2.35
N GLY A 148 -5.71 23.29 3.16
CA GLY A 148 -5.98 22.83 4.52
C GLY A 148 -6.81 21.54 4.60
N ILE A 149 -7.03 20.85 3.47
CA ILE A 149 -7.84 19.63 3.41
C ILE A 149 -6.97 18.37 3.52
N PRO A 150 -7.49 17.27 4.10
CA PRO A 150 -6.78 15.99 4.13
C PRO A 150 -6.46 15.48 2.73
N LEU A 151 -5.31 14.83 2.57
CA LEU A 151 -4.89 14.23 1.31
C LEU A 151 -4.99 12.71 1.36
N GLU A 152 -5.79 12.13 0.47
CA GLU A 152 -5.84 10.68 0.24
C GLU A 152 -4.66 10.22 -0.62
N GLY A 153 -4.09 9.07 -0.29
CA GLY A 153 -3.04 8.44 -1.09
C GLY A 153 -1.66 9.11 -1.00
N ALA A 154 -1.49 10.14 -0.18
CA ALA A 154 -0.18 10.75 0.06
C ALA A 154 0.77 9.73 0.72
N LEU A 155 2.00 9.68 0.22
CA LEU A 155 3.07 8.85 0.75
C LEU A 155 3.73 9.54 1.93
N VAL A 156 3.83 8.85 3.06
CA VAL A 156 4.64 9.28 4.20
C VAL A 156 5.84 8.35 4.32
N GLY A 157 7.03 8.91 4.16
CA GLY A 157 8.31 8.21 4.18
C GLY A 157 9.13 8.55 5.42
N LEU A 158 9.71 7.52 6.05
CA LEU A 158 10.69 7.64 7.11
C LEU A 158 12.08 7.26 6.60
N TYR A 159 13.03 8.18 6.73
CA TYR A 159 14.41 8.00 6.31
C TYR A 159 15.33 7.91 7.53
N LYS A 160 16.15 6.86 7.60
CA LYS A 160 17.27 6.78 8.55
C LYS A 160 18.36 7.81 8.23
N THR A 161 18.55 8.11 6.94
CA THR A 161 19.49 9.16 6.49
C THR A 161 18.88 10.54 6.68
N LEU A 162 19.56 11.40 7.43
CA LEU A 162 19.01 12.70 7.86
C LEU A 162 19.33 13.89 6.94
N SER A 163 19.91 13.65 5.76
CA SER A 163 20.20 14.70 4.76
C SER A 163 18.93 15.33 4.19
N ASP A 164 18.92 16.63 3.91
CA ASP A 164 17.74 17.33 3.35
C ASP A 164 17.41 16.88 1.94
N SER A 165 18.42 16.51 1.16
CA SER A 165 18.23 16.09 -0.23
C SER A 165 17.89 14.62 -0.39
N ILE A 166 17.77 13.85 0.72
CA ILE A 166 17.51 12.40 0.63
C ILE A 166 16.28 12.01 -0.21
N PRO A 167 15.14 12.75 -0.20
CA PRO A 167 13.94 12.32 -0.92
C PRO A 167 14.11 12.31 -2.44
N TYR A 168 15.07 13.07 -2.98
CA TYR A 168 15.37 13.09 -4.41
C TYR A 168 16.13 11.85 -4.87
N PHE A 169 16.91 11.23 -3.97
CA PHE A 169 17.91 10.24 -4.36
C PHE A 169 17.51 8.82 -3.95
N SER A 170 16.86 8.67 -2.80
CA SER A 170 16.53 7.37 -2.21
C SER A 170 15.04 7.26 -1.92
N GLN A 171 14.55 6.03 -1.96
CA GLN A 171 13.27 5.68 -1.36
C GLN A 171 13.41 5.70 0.18
N PRO A 172 12.32 5.94 0.92
CA PRO A 172 12.31 5.87 2.36
C PRO A 172 12.53 4.45 2.87
N ASN A 173 13.01 4.33 4.11
CA ASN A 173 13.13 3.04 4.77
C ASN A 173 11.75 2.48 5.12
N TYR A 174 10.83 3.30 5.64
CA TYR A 174 9.46 2.90 5.93
C TYR A 174 8.47 3.79 5.20
N VAL A 175 7.37 3.21 4.73
CA VAL A 175 6.32 3.88 3.96
C VAL A 175 4.95 3.66 4.60
N GLY A 176 4.18 4.74 4.72
CA GLY A 176 2.75 4.71 4.96
C GLY A 176 2.02 5.44 3.84
N LEU A 177 0.79 5.02 3.53
CA LEU A 177 -0.10 5.75 2.63
C LEU A 177 -1.27 6.29 3.44
N THR A 178 -1.71 7.49 3.12
CA THR A 178 -2.89 8.08 3.76
C THR A 178 -4.19 7.51 3.19
N ASN A 179 -5.19 7.36 4.05
CA ASN A 179 -6.56 7.05 3.64
C ASN A 179 -7.33 8.32 3.22
N SER A 180 -8.62 8.18 2.89
CA SER A 180 -9.49 9.31 2.48
C SER A 180 -9.65 10.43 3.52
N ALA A 181 -9.36 10.15 4.80
CA ALA A 181 -9.33 11.15 5.87
C ALA A 181 -7.94 11.78 6.06
N GLY A 182 -6.98 11.48 5.18
CA GLY A 182 -5.59 11.90 5.26
C GLY A 182 -4.77 11.17 6.32
N TRP A 183 -5.33 10.16 6.99
CA TRP A 183 -4.69 9.48 8.10
C TRP A 183 -3.74 8.37 7.61
N PHE A 184 -2.55 8.29 8.21
CA PHE A 184 -1.57 7.23 7.97
C PHE A 184 -1.16 6.53 9.27
N SER A 185 -0.72 5.28 9.12
CA SER A 185 -0.07 4.48 10.17
C SER A 185 1.09 3.70 9.57
N ILE A 186 2.27 3.87 10.15
CA ILE A 186 3.47 3.09 9.87
C ILE A 186 3.76 2.29 11.13
N GLU A 187 3.74 0.97 11.04
CA GLU A 187 3.92 0.05 12.16
C GLU A 187 5.21 -0.77 11.98
N ASN A 188 5.61 -1.46 13.05
CA ASN A 188 6.79 -2.31 13.10
C ASN A 188 8.10 -1.56 12.76
N ILE A 189 8.20 -0.33 13.26
CA ILE A 189 9.35 0.52 13.09
C ILE A 189 10.40 0.13 14.12
N LYS A 190 11.65 0.01 13.68
CA LYS A 190 12.80 -0.14 14.59
C LYS A 190 13.03 1.17 15.35
N GLU A 191 13.55 1.08 16.57
CA GLU A 191 13.92 2.28 17.31
C GLU A 191 14.94 3.13 16.54
N GLY A 192 14.79 4.46 16.60
CA GLY A 192 15.72 5.35 15.93
C GLY A 192 15.22 6.77 15.73
N THR A 193 16.08 7.58 15.10
CA THR A 193 15.76 8.94 14.66
C THR A 193 15.53 8.95 13.16
N TYR A 194 14.42 9.53 12.72
CA TYR A 194 13.97 9.50 11.34
C TYR A 194 13.66 10.89 10.82
N LYS A 195 14.09 11.16 9.58
CA LYS A 195 13.54 12.27 8.80
C LYS A 195 12.19 11.82 8.22
N THR A 196 11.15 12.62 8.45
CA THR A 196 9.78 12.35 8.01
C THR A 196 9.40 13.27 6.86
N ILE A 197 8.98 12.68 5.74
CA ILE A 197 8.59 13.40 4.53
C ILE A 197 7.23 12.89 4.07
N ALA A 198 6.35 13.79 3.67
CA ALA A 198 5.12 13.48 2.95
C ALA A 198 5.27 13.88 1.47
N LEU A 199 4.90 13.01 0.54
CA LEU A 199 4.88 13.24 -0.90
C LEU A 199 3.49 12.97 -1.45
N THR A 200 3.08 13.66 -2.51
CA THR A 200 1.90 13.24 -3.28
C THR A 200 2.17 12.01 -4.15
N ASP A 201 3.44 11.76 -4.49
CA ASP A 201 3.96 10.55 -5.19
C ASP A 201 3.08 10.10 -6.36
N GLU A 202 2.84 11.01 -7.31
CA GLU A 202 1.89 10.79 -8.41
C GLU A 202 2.33 9.69 -9.38
N ASN A 203 3.65 9.45 -9.47
CA ASN A 203 4.24 8.43 -10.34
C ASN A 203 4.52 7.09 -9.63
N GLY A 204 4.31 7.02 -8.30
CA GLY A 204 4.51 5.81 -7.49
C GLY A 204 5.95 5.31 -7.42
N ASN A 205 6.95 6.19 -7.57
CA ASN A 205 8.38 5.83 -7.54
C ASN A 205 9.01 6.00 -6.14
N TYR A 206 8.23 6.53 -5.18
CA TYR A 206 8.59 6.71 -3.77
C TYR A 206 9.74 7.72 -3.55
N LYS A 207 10.03 8.55 -4.56
CA LYS A 207 11.04 9.60 -4.54
C LYS A 207 10.37 10.90 -4.92
N TYR A 208 10.95 12.00 -4.45
CA TYR A 208 10.39 13.30 -4.73
C TYR A 208 10.74 13.80 -6.14
N ASP A 209 9.71 14.06 -6.94
CA ASP A 209 9.80 14.81 -8.20
C ASP A 209 9.31 16.25 -8.02
N TYR A 210 10.24 17.21 -8.04
CA TYR A 210 9.91 18.62 -7.82
C TYR A 210 9.02 19.25 -8.90
N GLN A 211 8.94 18.65 -10.10
CA GLN A 211 8.18 19.23 -11.20
C GLN A 211 6.68 18.96 -11.09
N SER A 212 6.31 17.82 -10.48
CA SER A 212 4.94 17.32 -10.48
C SER A 212 4.41 16.96 -9.10
N GLU A 213 5.22 16.96 -8.04
CA GLU A 213 4.77 16.47 -6.73
C GLU A 213 4.81 17.55 -5.64
N GLY A 214 3.87 17.41 -4.71
CA GLY A 214 3.88 18.15 -3.46
C GLY A 214 4.79 17.47 -2.43
N ILE A 215 5.52 18.27 -1.65
CA ILE A 215 6.36 17.80 -0.55
C ILE A 215 5.94 18.45 0.76
N GLY A 216 5.96 17.69 1.85
CA GLY A 216 5.78 18.17 3.22
C GLY A 216 6.84 17.53 4.12
N PHE A 217 7.31 18.26 5.13
CA PHE A 217 8.35 17.75 6.02
C PHE A 217 8.26 18.44 7.38
N LEU A 218 8.79 17.76 8.40
CA LEU A 218 8.98 18.36 9.72
C LEU A 218 10.31 19.11 9.76
N LYS A 219 10.34 20.20 10.53
CA LYS A 219 11.58 20.93 10.79
C LYS A 219 12.59 20.05 11.55
N GLU A 220 12.11 19.34 12.55
CA GLU A 220 12.92 18.47 13.40
C GLU A 220 12.72 17.00 13.00
N ASN A 221 13.77 16.19 13.19
CA ASN A 221 13.66 14.75 13.01
C ASN A 221 12.82 14.14 14.13
N VAL A 222 12.13 13.03 13.82
CA VAL A 222 11.29 12.32 14.77
C VAL A 222 12.10 11.23 15.45
N VAL A 223 12.11 11.22 16.79
CA VAL A 223 12.68 10.13 17.58
C VAL A 223 11.56 9.15 17.92
N ILE A 224 11.78 7.88 17.59
CA ILE A 224 10.86 6.77 17.85
C ILE A 224 11.61 5.78 18.76
N ASP A 225 11.37 5.86 20.08
CA ASP A 225 12.13 5.13 21.11
C ASP A 225 11.26 4.42 22.16
N LYS A 226 9.94 4.61 22.13
CA LYS A 226 8.99 3.99 23.07
C LYS A 226 7.61 3.80 22.45
N ILE A 227 6.91 2.78 22.92
CA ILE A 227 5.51 2.53 22.61
C ILE A 227 4.67 3.53 23.44
N ASP A 228 4.60 4.79 23.03
CA ASP A 228 3.76 5.77 23.72
C ASP A 228 2.38 5.90 23.06
N SER A 229 1.37 5.53 23.84
CA SER A 229 -0.06 5.44 23.52
C SER A 229 -0.79 6.80 23.48
N ASN A 230 -0.05 7.90 23.70
CA ASN A 230 -0.49 9.26 23.37
C ASN A 230 0.10 9.68 22.02
N ALA A 231 -0.06 8.80 21.03
CA ALA A 231 0.50 8.91 19.69
C ALA A 231 0.63 10.38 19.28
N SER A 232 1.88 10.85 19.15
CA SER A 232 2.15 12.14 18.52
C SER A 232 1.56 12.07 17.11
N MET A 233 0.30 12.49 16.98
CA MET A 233 -0.36 12.61 15.69
C MET A 233 0.38 13.69 14.95
N LEU A 234 1.25 13.27 14.04
CA LEU A 234 1.99 14.22 13.23
C LEU A 234 1.04 14.82 12.21
N ASN A 235 0.99 16.15 12.16
CA ASN A 235 0.37 16.86 11.06
C ASN A 235 1.45 17.25 10.07
N LEU A 236 1.38 16.70 8.86
CA LEU A 236 2.23 17.05 7.75
C LEU A 236 1.41 17.88 6.75
N TYR A 237 2.04 18.90 6.19
CA TYR A 237 1.42 19.78 5.20
C TYR A 237 2.25 19.74 3.93
N THR A 238 1.70 19.17 2.87
CA THR A 238 2.38 19.12 1.56
C THR A 238 2.09 20.39 0.78
N PHE A 239 3.11 20.93 0.13
CA PHE A 239 2.99 22.06 -0.79
C PHE A 239 3.74 21.75 -2.08
N TYR A 240 3.27 22.32 -3.17
CA TYR A 240 3.99 22.31 -4.44
C TYR A 240 4.92 23.52 -4.46
N PRO A 241 6.26 23.33 -4.55
CA PRO A 241 7.16 24.47 -4.60
C PRO A 241 6.86 25.31 -5.84
N GLU A 242 6.47 26.56 -5.63
CA GLU A 242 6.39 27.49 -6.74
C GLU A 242 7.81 27.80 -7.19
N SER A 243 8.14 27.53 -8.45
CA SER A 243 9.38 28.06 -9.01
C SER A 243 9.29 29.57 -8.95
N LYS A 244 10.02 30.21 -8.03
CA LYS A 244 10.44 31.58 -8.28
C LYS A 244 11.36 31.47 -9.49
N ASN A 245 10.81 31.73 -10.68
CA ASN A 245 11.60 32.08 -11.82
C ASN A 245 12.39 33.32 -11.41
N VAL A 246 13.59 33.13 -10.87
CA VAL A 246 14.46 34.24 -10.57
C VAL A 246 15.02 34.67 -11.92
N MET A 247 14.37 35.65 -12.53
CA MET A 247 14.80 36.20 -13.80
C MET A 247 16.09 36.94 -13.53
N VAL A 248 17.21 36.46 -14.08
CA VAL A 248 18.48 37.19 -13.99
C VAL A 248 18.32 38.51 -14.75
N ILE A 249 18.13 39.61 -14.01
CA ILE A 249 17.89 40.94 -14.59
C ILE A 249 19.14 41.40 -15.37
N LYS A 250 20.34 41.06 -14.87
CA LYS A 250 21.61 41.40 -15.53
C LYS A 250 22.76 40.53 -15.03
N LYS A 251 23.57 40.02 -15.96
CA LYS A 251 24.92 39.52 -15.66
C LYS A 251 25.89 40.71 -15.68
N VAL A 252 26.41 41.12 -14.53
CA VAL A 252 27.37 42.24 -14.46
C VAL A 252 28.79 41.68 -14.41
N GLY A 253 29.30 41.33 -15.59
CA GLY A 253 30.72 41.03 -15.84
C GLY A 253 31.30 39.82 -15.08
N PHE A 254 32.50 39.44 -15.52
CA PHE A 254 33.37 38.49 -14.82
C PHE A 254 34.60 39.25 -14.36
N THR A 255 34.86 39.25 -13.06
CA THR A 255 36.16 39.70 -12.51
C THR A 255 36.68 38.61 -11.60
N ASN A 256 37.95 38.23 -11.79
CA ASN A 256 38.63 37.18 -11.03
C ASN A 256 37.91 35.82 -10.99
N GLY A 257 37.25 35.41 -12.08
CA GLY A 257 36.59 34.10 -12.17
C GLY A 257 35.26 33.98 -11.43
N CYS A 258 34.75 35.06 -10.82
CA CYS A 258 33.43 35.09 -10.21
C CYS A 258 32.46 35.97 -11.01
N ALA A 259 31.24 35.50 -11.19
CA ALA A 259 30.15 36.27 -11.78
C ALA A 259 29.28 36.87 -10.66
N LYS A 260 29.04 38.18 -10.73
CA LYS A 260 28.03 38.82 -9.88
C LYS A 260 26.68 38.75 -10.61
N VAL A 261 25.79 37.91 -10.09
CA VAL A 261 24.42 37.78 -10.57
C VAL A 261 23.54 38.69 -9.71
N ILE A 262 22.77 39.57 -10.36
CA ILE A 262 21.72 40.34 -9.72
C ILE A 262 20.41 39.66 -10.08
N PHE A 263 19.74 39.19 -9.04
CA PHE A 263 18.43 38.57 -9.07
C PHE A 263 17.34 39.63 -8.98
#